data_AF-E3MR92-F1
#
_entry.id   AF-E3MR92-F1
#
_cell.length_a   1.000
_cell.length_b   1.000
_cell.length_c   1.000
_cell.angle_alpha   90.00
_cell.angle_beta   90.00
_cell.angle_gamma   90.00
#
_symmetry.space_group_name_H-M   'P 1'
#
loop_
_entity.id
_entity.type
_entity.pdbx_description
1 polymer ?
#
loop_
_entity_poly.entity_id
_entity_poly.type
_entity_poly.pdbx_seq_one_letter_code
_entity_poly.pdbx_strand_id
1 'polypeptide(L)'
;MPGSERGSSLEARAGSMEKPFDADMVKRPLYLPPGRDTDMRKWSKQDVYRWLSCFLKPANYQDFFVTVRKLEIDGDVLLTILERRPSHLTFGIPEGVFEMIIKNADSVQRKHNGEDIGIYIKPEPLDDDGPYF
;
A
#
# COMPACT_ATOMS: atom_id res chain seq x y z
N MET A 1 -30.79 27.11 -56.85
CA MET A 1 -29.91 26.06 -56.29
C MET A 1 -28.53 26.29 -56.89
N PRO A 2 -27.40 26.38 -56.15
CA PRO A 2 -27.09 26.08 -54.73
C PRO A 2 -26.93 27.39 -53.91
N GLY A 3 -26.62 27.49 -52.61
CA GLY A 3 -26.34 26.58 -51.48
C GLY A 3 -26.63 27.37 -50.18
N SER A 4 -27.04 26.72 -49.07
CA SER A 4 -26.16 26.25 -47.97
C SER A 4 -25.37 27.42 -47.34
N GLU A 5 -25.43 27.76 -46.05
CA GLU A 5 -26.12 27.26 -44.85
C GLU A 5 -26.24 28.47 -43.90
N ARG A 6 -27.36 28.58 -43.15
CA ARG A 6 -27.51 29.60 -42.11
C ARG A 6 -26.70 29.18 -40.88
N GLY A 7 -25.67 29.96 -40.56
CA GLY A 7 -24.96 29.87 -39.29
C GLY A 7 -25.90 30.11 -38.12
N SER A 8 -26.16 29.06 -37.35
CA SER A 8 -26.75 29.16 -36.02
C SER A 8 -25.64 28.88 -35.01
N SER A 9 -25.11 29.97 -34.46
CA SER A 9 -24.24 29.99 -33.29
C SER A 9 -25.07 29.51 -32.09
N LEU A 10 -25.02 28.20 -31.83
CA LEU A 10 -25.48 27.63 -30.58
C LEU A 10 -24.28 27.47 -29.65
N GLU A 11 -24.33 28.29 -28.62
CA GLU A 11 -23.42 28.37 -27.50
C GLU A 11 -23.12 26.96 -26.97
N ALA A 12 -21.85 26.57 -27.09
CA ALA A 12 -21.32 25.42 -26.38
C ALA A 12 -21.32 25.76 -24.88
N ARG A 13 -22.47 25.54 -24.23
CA ARG A 13 -22.52 25.42 -22.77
C ARG A 13 -21.72 24.18 -22.42
N ALA A 14 -20.47 24.42 -22.03
CA ALA A 14 -19.64 23.53 -21.24
C ALA A 14 -20.39 23.26 -19.92
N GLY A 15 -21.37 22.37 -19.97
CA GLY A 15 -21.77 21.61 -18.81
C GLY A 15 -20.62 20.65 -18.55
N SER A 16 -19.70 21.06 -17.66
CA SER A 16 -18.87 20.10 -16.94
C SER A 16 -19.82 19.08 -16.34
N MET A 17 -19.98 17.97 -17.05
CA MET A 17 -20.43 16.73 -16.47
C MET A 17 -19.28 16.33 -15.55
N GLU A 18 -19.22 16.95 -14.38
CA GLU A 18 -18.60 16.35 -13.22
C GLU A 18 -19.32 15.01 -13.10
N LYS A 19 -18.73 13.98 -13.70
CA LYS A 19 -19.05 12.62 -13.33
C LYS A 19 -19.03 12.64 -11.81
N PRO A 20 -20.12 12.28 -11.12
CA PRO A 20 -20.05 12.10 -9.70
C PRO A 20 -18.82 11.23 -9.49
N PHE A 21 -17.85 11.76 -8.73
CA PHE A 21 -16.75 10.97 -8.24
C PHE A 21 -17.44 9.77 -7.62
N ASP A 22 -17.43 8.63 -8.33
CA ASP A 22 -17.85 7.36 -7.77
C ASP A 22 -16.87 7.16 -6.64
N ALA A 23 -17.31 7.56 -5.46
CA ALA A 23 -16.64 7.41 -4.19
C ALA A 23 -16.69 5.93 -3.79
N ASP A 24 -16.38 5.06 -4.74
CA ASP A 24 -15.69 3.83 -4.43
C ASP A 24 -14.31 4.28 -3.94
N MET A 25 -14.29 4.71 -2.66
CA MET A 25 -13.10 4.89 -1.86
C MET A 25 -12.22 3.72 -2.24
N VAL A 26 -11.13 3.96 -2.96
CA VAL A 26 -10.24 2.90 -3.43
C VAL A 26 -9.69 2.26 -2.16
N LYS A 27 -10.41 1.25 -1.65
CA LYS A 27 -10.10 0.60 -0.38
C LYS A 27 -8.74 -0.01 -0.60
N ARG A 28 -7.72 0.53 0.05
CA ARG A 28 -6.39 -0.03 -0.06
C ARG A 28 -6.38 -1.34 0.75
N PRO A 29 -5.66 -2.37 0.30
CA PRO A 29 -5.46 -3.56 1.11
C PRO A 29 -4.58 -3.24 2.33
N LEU A 30 -4.97 -3.73 3.51
CA LEU A 30 -4.10 -3.83 4.67
C LEU A 30 -3.29 -5.11 4.52
N TYR A 31 -1.97 -4.98 4.49
CA TYR A 31 -1.07 -6.12 4.53
C TYR A 31 -0.74 -6.45 5.98
N LEU A 32 -0.88 -7.71 6.35
CA LEU A 32 -0.43 -8.27 7.63
C LEU A 32 0.56 -9.40 7.34
N PRO A 33 1.54 -9.65 8.22
CA PRO A 33 2.31 -10.87 8.15
C PRO A 33 1.39 -12.09 8.22
N PRO A 34 1.71 -13.18 7.52
CA PRO A 34 0.89 -14.39 7.56
C PRO A 34 0.65 -14.90 8.99
N GLY A 35 -0.61 -15.17 9.32
CA GLY A 35 -1.03 -15.61 10.65
C GLY A 35 -0.88 -14.59 11.80
N ARG A 36 -0.64 -13.30 11.51
CA ARG A 36 -0.52 -12.24 12.54
C ARG A 36 -1.66 -11.24 12.51
N ASP A 37 -1.90 -10.62 13.66
CA ASP A 37 -2.84 -9.52 13.84
C ASP A 37 -2.15 -8.16 13.61
N THR A 38 -2.89 -7.08 13.89
CA THR A 38 -2.41 -5.69 13.74
C THR A 38 -1.45 -5.24 14.86
N ASP A 39 -1.22 -6.05 15.89
CA ASP A 39 -0.34 -5.70 16.99
C ASP A 39 1.13 -5.90 16.59
N MET A 40 1.72 -4.85 16.03
CA MET A 40 3.12 -4.87 15.59
C MET A 40 4.10 -5.22 16.71
N ARG A 41 3.79 -4.98 17.99
CA ARG A 41 4.69 -5.35 19.11
C ARG A 41 4.93 -6.86 19.20
N LYS A 42 4.04 -7.67 18.63
CA LYS A 42 4.17 -9.13 18.58
C LYS A 42 4.95 -9.63 17.35
N TRP A 43 5.31 -8.75 16.42
CA TRP A 43 5.93 -9.14 15.17
C TRP A 43 7.44 -9.34 15.35
N SER A 44 7.89 -10.57 15.09
CA SER A 44 9.31 -10.88 15.04
C SER A 44 9.97 -10.32 13.77
N LYS A 45 11.31 -10.38 13.73
CA LYS A 45 12.11 -10.09 12.53
C LYS A 45 11.62 -10.88 11.30
N GLN A 46 11.22 -12.13 11.50
CA GLN A 46 10.69 -12.97 10.43
C GLN A 46 9.29 -12.55 9.98
N ASP A 47 8.43 -12.12 10.92
CA ASP A 47 7.10 -11.59 10.60
C ASP A 47 7.22 -10.32 9.76
N VAL A 48 8.09 -9.38 10.16
CA VAL A 48 8.37 -8.16 9.37
C VAL A 48 8.92 -8.51 7.98
N TYR A 49 9.87 -9.43 7.89
CA TYR A 49 10.40 -9.88 6.60
C TYR A 49 9.30 -10.42 5.68
N ARG A 50 8.40 -11.26 6.20
CA ARG A 50 7.27 -11.82 5.44
C ARG A 50 6.27 -10.72 5.06
N TRP A 51 5.97 -9.81 5.97
CA TRP A 51 5.09 -8.68 5.71
C TRP A 51 5.58 -7.77 4.59
N LEU A 52 6.88 -7.45 4.57
CA LEU A 52 7.49 -6.70 3.47
C LEU A 52 7.26 -7.40 2.12
N SER A 53 7.34 -8.74 2.08
CA SER A 53 7.11 -9.50 0.85
C SER A 53 5.67 -9.46 0.34
N CYS A 54 4.70 -9.05 1.16
CA CYS A 54 3.30 -8.92 0.76
C CYS A 54 3.07 -7.78 -0.27
N PHE A 55 3.95 -6.77 -0.29
CA PHE A 55 3.84 -5.62 -1.18
C PHE A 55 5.15 -5.23 -1.89
N LEU A 56 6.29 -5.78 -1.46
CA LEU A 56 7.58 -5.71 -2.17
C LEU A 56 7.92 -7.09 -2.71
N LYS A 57 7.78 -7.29 -4.04
CA LYS A 57 8.13 -8.57 -4.67
C LYS A 57 9.64 -8.84 -4.53
N PRO A 58 10.08 -9.91 -3.85
CA PRO A 58 11.52 -10.17 -3.65
C PRO A 58 12.35 -10.21 -4.93
N ALA A 59 11.76 -10.68 -6.05
CA ALA A 59 12.39 -10.70 -7.36
C ALA A 59 12.83 -9.31 -7.87
N ASN A 60 12.13 -8.24 -7.44
CA ASN A 60 12.40 -6.87 -7.87
C ASN A 60 13.25 -6.08 -6.86
N TYR A 61 13.43 -6.62 -5.65
CA TYR A 61 14.02 -5.90 -4.51
C TYR A 61 15.06 -6.76 -3.77
N GLN A 62 15.85 -7.55 -4.50
CA GLN A 62 16.79 -8.53 -3.92
C GLN A 62 17.78 -7.88 -2.94
N ASP A 63 18.46 -6.81 -3.37
CA ASP A 63 19.44 -6.09 -2.55
C ASP A 63 18.81 -5.52 -1.27
N PHE A 64 17.58 -5.02 -1.38
CA PHE A 64 16.82 -4.54 -0.24
C PHE A 64 16.54 -5.67 0.77
N PHE A 65 16.10 -6.84 0.31
CA PHE A 65 15.84 -7.98 1.21
C PHE A 65 17.12 -8.52 1.87
N VAL A 66 18.27 -8.43 1.19
CA VAL A 66 19.59 -8.72 1.79
C VAL A 66 19.91 -7.70 2.89
N THR A 67 19.70 -6.41 2.63
CA THR A 67 19.94 -5.33 3.59
C THR A 67 19.03 -5.45 4.81
N VAL A 68 17.73 -5.67 4.62
CA VAL A 68 16.75 -5.80 5.71
C VAL A 68 17.08 -6.97 6.64
N ARG A 69 17.53 -8.12 6.12
CA ARG A 69 17.96 -9.24 6.96
C ARG A 69 19.11 -8.87 7.89
N LYS A 70 20.01 -7.99 7.47
CA LYS A 70 21.15 -7.52 8.28
C LYS A 70 20.74 -6.46 9.31
N LEU A 71 19.72 -5.66 9.00
CA LEU A 71 19.21 -4.61 9.87
C LEU A 71 18.37 -5.15 11.04
N GLU A 72 17.98 -6.42 10.98
CA GLU A 72 17.28 -7.11 12.07
C GLU A 72 15.99 -6.39 12.53
N ILE A 73 15.26 -5.79 11.59
CA ILE A 73 14.05 -5.01 11.85
C ILE A 73 12.91 -5.92 12.33
N ASP A 74 12.44 -5.70 13.55
CA ASP A 74 11.21 -6.28 14.11
C ASP A 74 10.10 -5.23 14.24
N GLY A 75 8.97 -5.62 14.83
CA GLY A 75 7.84 -4.72 14.96
C GLY A 75 8.07 -3.54 15.90
N ASP A 76 8.85 -3.68 16.96
CA ASP A 76 9.20 -2.56 17.84
C ASP A 76 10.10 -1.54 17.12
N VAL A 77 11.00 -2.01 16.26
CA VAL A 77 11.79 -1.13 15.38
C VAL A 77 10.88 -0.41 14.38
N LEU A 78 9.90 -1.08 13.77
CA LEU A 78 8.91 -0.43 12.89
C LEU A 78 8.13 0.67 13.60
N LEU A 79 7.67 0.42 14.83
CA LEU A 79 6.99 1.42 15.65
C LEU A 79 7.89 2.62 15.94
N THR A 80 9.15 2.36 16.25
CA THR A 80 10.16 3.42 16.48
C THR A 80 10.40 4.24 15.22
N ILE A 81 10.41 3.62 14.03
CA ILE A 81 10.51 4.31 12.74
C ILE A 81 9.29 5.22 12.52
N LEU A 82 8.08 4.74 12.85
CA LEU A 82 6.86 5.53 12.74
C LEU A 82 6.88 6.75 13.67
N GLU A 83 7.32 6.57 14.91
CA GLU A 83 7.38 7.63 15.92
C GLU A 83 8.46 8.67 15.60
N ARG A 84 9.68 8.23 15.28
CA ARG A 84 10.85 9.11 15.18
C ARG A 84 11.13 9.61 13.77
N ARG A 85 10.50 9.00 12.75
CA ARG A 85 10.69 9.34 11.33
C ARG A 85 12.16 9.53 10.92
N PRO A 86 13.05 8.57 11.20
CA PRO A 86 14.45 8.66 10.76
C PRO A 86 14.58 8.74 9.24
N SER A 87 15.69 9.29 8.75
CA SER A 87 15.98 9.32 7.31
C SER A 87 16.15 7.91 6.74
N HIS A 88 15.64 7.68 5.52
CA HIS A 88 15.81 6.43 4.77
C HIS A 88 17.29 6.02 4.61
N LEU A 89 18.19 7.01 4.55
CA LEU A 89 19.65 6.80 4.48
C LEU A 89 20.21 6.07 5.70
N THR A 90 19.56 6.20 6.87
CA THR A 90 19.96 5.49 8.11
C THR A 90 19.99 3.98 7.92
N PHE A 91 19.13 3.47 7.04
CA PHE A 91 18.98 2.04 6.77
C PHE A 91 19.59 1.63 5.42
N GLY A 92 20.14 2.57 4.65
CA GLY A 92 20.56 2.30 3.26
C GLY A 92 19.41 1.81 2.37
N ILE A 93 18.18 2.26 2.63
CA ILE A 93 16.98 1.87 1.88
C ILE A 93 16.62 2.99 0.89
N PRO A 94 16.26 2.69 -0.37
CA PRO A 94 15.77 3.71 -1.30
C PRO A 94 14.53 4.46 -0.77
N GLU A 95 14.49 5.78 -0.95
CA GLU A 95 13.44 6.65 -0.40
C GLU A 95 12.02 6.16 -0.71
N GLY A 96 11.71 5.85 -1.97
CA GLY A 96 10.39 5.37 -2.37
C GLY A 96 9.98 4.05 -1.71
N VAL A 97 10.94 3.16 -1.44
CA VAL A 97 10.70 1.90 -0.71
C VAL A 97 10.43 2.21 0.76
N PHE A 98 11.23 3.09 1.36
CA PHE A 98 11.09 3.49 2.75
C PHE A 98 9.74 4.18 3.03
N GLU A 99 9.32 5.09 2.15
CA GLU A 99 7.99 5.70 2.23
C GLU A 99 6.87 4.68 2.15
N MET A 100 7.00 3.68 1.26
CA MET A 100 6.00 2.63 1.13
C MET A 100 5.90 1.77 2.40
N ILE A 101 7.04 1.45 3.01
CA ILE A 101 7.07 0.74 4.32
C ILE A 101 6.36 1.58 5.38
N ILE A 102 6.70 2.87 5.48
CA ILE A 102 6.08 3.81 6.41
C ILE A 102 4.56 3.86 6.20
N LYS A 103 4.09 4.04 4.97
CA LYS A 103 2.66 4.15 4.66
C LYS A 103 1.89 2.88 5.04
N ASN A 104 2.46 1.71 4.79
CA ASN A 104 1.82 0.43 5.15
C ASN A 104 1.86 0.19 6.67
N ALA A 105 2.97 0.48 7.35
CA ALA A 105 3.07 0.33 8.80
C ALA A 105 2.13 1.31 9.54
N ASP A 106 2.01 2.54 9.05
CA ASP A 106 1.07 3.55 9.56
C ASP A 106 -0.37 3.06 9.46
N SER A 107 -0.74 2.47 8.31
CA SER A 107 -2.07 1.88 8.11
C SER A 107 -2.37 0.75 9.11
N VAL A 108 -1.37 -0.10 9.40
CA VAL A 108 -1.50 -1.18 10.40
C VAL A 108 -1.68 -0.59 11.80
N GLN A 109 -0.89 0.42 12.17
CA GLN A 109 -0.97 1.04 13.49
C GLN A 109 -2.31 1.74 13.72
N ARG A 110 -2.80 2.48 12.72
CA ARG A 110 -4.10 3.14 12.79
C ARG A 110 -5.23 2.13 12.95
N LYS A 111 -5.17 1.01 12.22
CA LYS A 111 -6.13 -0.08 12.38
C LYS A 111 -6.06 -0.71 13.77
N HIS A 112 -4.86 -0.93 14.30
CA HIS A 112 -4.64 -1.44 15.66
C HIS A 112 -5.26 -0.51 16.71
N ASN A 113 -5.17 0.81 16.52
CA ASN A 113 -5.76 1.82 17.39
C ASN A 113 -7.28 1.95 17.25
N GLY A 114 -7.93 1.15 16.39
CA GLY A 114 -9.38 1.16 16.20
C GLY A 114 -9.90 2.22 15.22
N GLU A 115 -9.03 2.87 14.45
CA GLU A 115 -9.46 3.84 13.44
C GLU A 115 -10.16 3.14 12.26
N ASP A 116 -11.30 3.69 11.83
CA ASP A 116 -11.95 3.27 10.59
C ASP A 116 -11.30 3.97 9.39
N ILE A 117 -10.30 3.29 8.82
CA ILE A 117 -9.48 3.80 7.74
C ILE A 117 -9.98 3.38 6.34
N GLY A 118 -11.13 2.70 6.23
CA GLY A 118 -11.66 2.24 4.94
C GLY A 118 -10.76 1.20 4.25
N ILE A 119 -9.98 0.45 5.03
CA ILE A 119 -9.00 -0.54 4.56
C ILE A 119 -9.55 -1.95 4.86
N TYR A 120 -9.45 -2.87 3.91
CA TYR A 120 -9.77 -4.29 4.11
C TYR A 120 -8.48 -5.10 4.30
N ILE A 121 -8.49 -6.11 5.17
CA ILE A 121 -7.36 -7.04 5.27
C ILE A 121 -7.34 -7.88 4.01
N LYS A 122 -6.22 -7.85 3.27
CA LYS A 122 -6.08 -8.74 2.11
C LYS A 122 -6.01 -10.18 2.65
N PRO A 123 -6.96 -11.07 2.29
CA PRO A 123 -6.83 -12.46 2.66
C PRO A 123 -5.53 -13.01 2.07
N GLU A 124 -4.86 -13.90 2.80
CA GLU A 124 -3.74 -14.65 2.23
C GLU A 124 -4.19 -15.27 0.90
N PRO A 125 -3.30 -15.38 -0.11
CA PRO A 125 -3.62 -16.25 -1.22
C PRO A 125 -3.91 -17.61 -0.60
N LEU A 126 -5.17 -18.07 -0.71
CA LEU A 126 -5.47 -19.48 -0.53
C LEU A 126 -4.48 -20.18 -1.44
N ASP A 127 -3.64 -21.03 -0.87
CA ASP A 127 -2.89 -22.00 -1.66
C ASP A 127 -3.96 -22.67 -2.53
N ASP A 128 -3.98 -22.29 -3.80
CA ASP A 128 -4.68 -23.05 -4.81
C ASP A 128 -3.82 -24.30 -4.94
N ASP A 129 -4.07 -25.23 -4.02
CA ASP A 129 -3.71 -26.63 -4.09
C ASP A 129 -4.39 -27.20 -5.35
N GLY A 130 -3.88 -26.76 -6.51
CA GLY A 130 -4.09 -27.43 -7.76
C GLY A 130 -3.58 -28.85 -7.58
N PRO A 131 -4.39 -29.88 -7.86
CA PRO A 131 -3.97 -31.25 -7.66
C PRO A 131 -2.77 -31.51 -8.57
N TYR A 132 -1.64 -31.89 -7.96
CA TYR A 132 -0.58 -32.60 -8.66
C TYR A 132 -1.13 -33.98 -9.06
N PHE A 133 -1.74 -34.08 -10.24
CA PHE A 133 -1.83 -35.31 -11.04
C PHE A 133 -2.00 -34.96 -12.52
#